data_AF-A0A7Y3MTQ0-F1
#
_entry.id   AF-A0A7Y3MTQ0-F1
#
_cell.length_a   1.000
_cell.length_b   1.000
_cell.length_c   1.000
_cell.angle_alpha   90.00
_cell.angle_beta   90.00
_cell.angle_gamma   90.00
#
_symmetry.space_group_name_H-M   'P 1'
#
loop_
_entity.id
_entity.type
_entity.pdbx_description
1 polymer ?
#
loop_
_entity_poly.entity_id
_entity_poly.type
_entity_poly.pdbx_seq_one_letter_code
_entity_poly.pdbx_strand_id
1 'polypeptide(L)'
;MNTTQRAGLVVCLLGPAGGGGGCVTMDSSAIADLDFDRHELSLADAERSTVVTGFLLGDDVANLAVLTVDDDGARRVRIDALDDGGWVPRVDAALRPEVSFVDVATIAGRDRLIAYGGGRLTWFDSDAGREVELVSVVSDFDPPGRAGIPHVDITHDVNDDDRDDLLVPQTDGVSVFVQTDGGGFADPVTLVLPPGLDRSFAGDGYRSDPWGSGRVHAADCDRDGRSDLVYWNGNHFAVHRQDDRGRFDPAPRTMTTDITFDSDELATLAAPLEIHERRMDHELTRDLTGRVLHDITDMNGDGVADLVIFTLEGGSLWKMSTTYEVYYGAPSPPGADGGIVFGSEAGAVIRRKGIAFGMSRHDFEADGQSDLIFVTIKPSLLKVAGLLLEAFFTGSVSMELAFHRMEDGRYATKPHGSRTIRSEVAGASGTRALHPAVLVGDVSGDGRAELLVQRGRRKLQIFAGVPGPEVFARRPQTLAVDMPKDEEYTWLVDLNRDGKQDVLMHHASATEPDRVTTLIAR
;
A
#
# COMPACT_ATOMS: atom_id res chain seq x y z
N MET A 1 -33.84 35.82 15.68
CA MET A 1 -32.87 36.77 16.27
C MET A 1 -31.89 36.00 17.13
N ASN A 2 -30.75 35.61 16.55
CA ASN A 2 -29.43 35.57 17.19
C ASN A 2 -28.43 35.28 16.09
N THR A 3 -27.82 36.35 15.59
CA THR A 3 -26.75 36.40 14.59
C THR A 3 -25.43 36.03 15.26
N THR A 4 -24.83 34.91 14.86
CA THR A 4 -23.44 34.60 15.21
C THR A 4 -22.54 35.18 14.11
N GLN A 5 -21.92 36.33 14.39
CA GLN A 5 -20.86 36.91 13.57
C GLN A 5 -19.66 35.95 13.52
N ARG A 6 -19.28 35.49 12.33
CA ARG A 6 -17.98 34.85 12.08
C ARG A 6 -16.93 35.97 11.93
N ALA A 7 -15.89 35.94 12.77
CA ALA A 7 -14.75 36.85 12.64
C ALA A 7 -13.78 36.29 11.59
N GLY A 8 -13.74 36.90 10.40
CA GLY A 8 -12.65 36.73 9.45
C GLY A 8 -11.47 37.63 9.82
N LEU A 9 -10.25 37.11 9.71
CA LEU A 9 -9.04 37.90 9.92
C LEU A 9 -8.79 38.74 8.65
N VAL A 10 -8.95 40.07 8.76
CA VAL A 10 -8.58 41.02 7.70
C VAL A 10 -7.14 41.45 7.93
N VAL A 11 -6.23 41.05 7.03
CA VAL A 11 -4.84 41.57 7.02
C VAL A 11 -4.78 42.70 6.00
N CYS A 12 -4.69 43.94 6.48
CA CYS A 12 -4.44 45.10 5.63
C CYS A 12 -2.91 45.32 5.52
N LEU A 13 -2.35 45.10 4.33
CA LEU A 13 -1.00 45.57 4.02
C LEU A 13 -1.03 47.08 3.80
N LEU A 14 -0.42 47.84 4.72
CA LEU A 14 -0.17 49.26 4.54
C LEU A 14 1.06 49.45 3.64
N GLY A 15 0.82 49.64 2.34
CA GLY A 15 1.82 50.16 1.41
C GLY A 15 1.95 51.68 1.52
N PRO A 16 3.14 52.27 1.24
CA PRO A 16 3.31 53.72 1.26
C PRO A 16 2.53 54.37 0.11
N ALA A 17 1.68 55.33 0.48
CA ALA A 17 1.00 56.35 -0.32
C ALA A 17 0.94 56.16 -1.86
N GLY A 18 -0.24 55.78 -2.35
CA GLY A 18 -0.67 56.08 -3.72
C GLY A 18 -0.82 54.88 -4.65
N GLY A 19 -1.81 54.02 -4.40
CA GLY A 19 -2.23 52.96 -5.32
C GLY A 19 -3.24 52.06 -4.64
N GLY A 20 -4.40 51.82 -5.26
CA GLY A 20 -5.56 51.16 -4.64
C GLY A 20 -5.23 49.85 -3.95
N GLY A 21 -5.36 49.83 -2.62
CA GLY A 21 -5.26 48.61 -1.82
C GLY A 21 -6.50 47.75 -2.02
N GLY A 22 -6.36 46.64 -2.73
CA GLY A 22 -7.36 45.59 -2.79
C GLY A 22 -7.35 44.80 -1.47
N CYS A 23 -8.48 44.74 -0.78
CA CYS A 23 -8.71 43.76 0.26
C CYS A 23 -8.78 42.38 -0.39
N VAL A 24 -7.76 41.56 -0.19
CA VAL A 24 -7.90 40.11 -0.38
C VAL A 24 -8.47 39.57 0.92
N THR A 25 -9.75 39.25 0.92
CA THR A 25 -10.31 38.34 1.91
C THR A 25 -9.67 36.99 1.67
N MET A 26 -8.76 36.56 2.56
CA MET A 26 -8.43 35.15 2.66
C MET A 26 -9.68 34.46 3.20
N ASP A 27 -10.42 33.85 2.28
CA ASP A 27 -11.48 32.93 2.67
C ASP A 27 -10.79 31.83 3.47
N SER A 28 -11.19 31.68 4.74
CA SER A 28 -10.81 30.51 5.50
C SER A 28 -11.48 29.34 4.79
N SER A 29 -10.75 28.68 3.89
CA SER A 29 -11.27 27.69 2.96
C SER A 29 -12.26 26.77 3.66
N ALA A 30 -13.54 27.00 3.41
CA ALA A 30 -14.53 26.00 3.67
C ALA A 30 -14.13 24.84 2.76
N ILE A 31 -13.70 23.73 3.37
CA ILE A 31 -13.59 22.45 2.68
C ILE A 31 -14.95 22.25 2.01
N ALA A 32 -14.98 22.16 0.68
CA ALA A 32 -16.18 21.72 0.01
C ALA A 32 -16.49 20.32 0.55
N ASP A 33 -17.71 20.08 1.01
CA ASP A 33 -18.08 18.74 1.44
C ASP A 33 -17.89 17.80 0.23
N LEU A 34 -17.02 16.79 0.38
CA LEU A 34 -16.79 15.76 -0.63
C LEU A 34 -18.07 14.95 -0.79
N ASP A 35 -18.51 14.76 -2.02
CA ASP A 35 -19.72 13.99 -2.29
C ASP A 35 -19.36 12.68 -2.98
N PHE A 36 -20.10 11.62 -2.65
CA PHE A 36 -19.85 10.28 -3.16
C PHE A 36 -21.13 9.65 -3.67
N ASP A 37 -21.07 9.07 -4.86
CA ASP A 37 -22.06 8.12 -5.33
C ASP A 37 -21.82 6.74 -4.69
N ARG A 38 -22.77 6.31 -3.87
CA ARG A 38 -22.69 5.03 -3.17
C ARG A 38 -23.43 3.95 -3.94
N HIS A 39 -22.73 2.87 -4.25
CA HIS A 39 -23.31 1.67 -4.83
C HIS A 39 -22.98 0.44 -3.99
N GLU A 40 -23.85 -0.56 -4.02
CA GLU A 40 -23.68 -1.81 -3.28
C GLU A 40 -23.97 -3.00 -4.17
N LEU A 41 -23.17 -4.06 -4.02
CA LEU A 41 -23.37 -5.36 -4.64
C LEU A 41 -23.43 -6.43 -3.55
N SER A 42 -24.53 -7.18 -3.50
CA SER A 42 -24.65 -8.35 -2.62
C SER A 42 -24.19 -9.61 -3.35
N LEU A 43 -23.31 -10.36 -2.70
CA LEU A 43 -22.74 -11.61 -3.18
C LEU A 43 -23.50 -12.76 -2.48
N ALA A 44 -24.71 -13.05 -2.98
CA ALA A 44 -25.52 -14.14 -2.45
C ALA A 44 -24.78 -15.49 -2.51
N ASP A 45 -24.94 -16.32 -1.48
CA ASP A 45 -24.52 -17.73 -1.41
C ASP A 45 -23.02 -18.04 -1.61
N ALA A 46 -22.13 -17.04 -1.59
CA ALA A 46 -20.70 -17.27 -1.55
C ALA A 46 -20.24 -17.41 -0.09
N GLU A 47 -19.80 -18.60 0.33
CA GLU A 47 -19.16 -18.75 1.64
C GLU A 47 -17.86 -17.93 1.74
N ARG A 48 -17.18 -17.70 0.59
CA ARG A 48 -15.99 -16.83 0.44
C ARG A 48 -15.87 -16.31 -0.99
N SER A 49 -15.62 -15.01 -1.14
CA SER A 49 -15.38 -14.37 -2.43
C SER A 49 -14.09 -13.54 -2.46
N THR A 50 -13.53 -13.39 -3.65
CA THR A 50 -12.45 -12.45 -3.97
C THR A 50 -12.97 -11.44 -4.97
N VAL A 51 -12.66 -10.17 -4.74
CA VAL A 51 -13.12 -9.07 -5.58
C VAL A 51 -11.91 -8.35 -6.14
N VAL A 52 -11.86 -8.24 -7.46
CA VAL A 52 -10.88 -7.46 -8.19
C VAL A 52 -11.61 -6.51 -9.12
N THR A 53 -10.97 -5.40 -9.49
CA THR A 53 -11.55 -4.35 -10.32
C THR A 53 -10.73 -4.12 -11.56
N GLY A 54 -11.40 -3.80 -12.66
CA GLY A 54 -10.75 -3.41 -13.91
C GLY A 54 -11.77 -3.13 -15.00
N PHE A 55 -11.33 -2.48 -16.07
CA PHE A 55 -12.13 -2.14 -17.23
C PHE A 55 -12.27 -3.33 -18.20
N LEU A 56 -12.68 -4.48 -17.67
CA LEU A 56 -12.67 -5.80 -18.31
C LEU A 56 -13.64 -5.92 -19.49
N LEU A 57 -14.70 -5.11 -19.48
CA LEU A 57 -15.73 -5.05 -20.53
C LEU A 57 -15.65 -3.77 -21.36
N GLY A 58 -14.72 -2.86 -21.04
CA GLY A 58 -14.55 -1.58 -21.73
C GLY A 58 -15.60 -0.52 -21.40
N ASP A 59 -16.25 -0.63 -20.24
CA ASP A 59 -17.20 0.37 -19.72
C ASP A 59 -16.50 1.65 -19.22
N ASP A 60 -17.28 2.71 -18.93
CA ASP A 60 -16.76 3.96 -18.36
C ASP A 60 -16.41 3.83 -16.87
N VAL A 61 -16.98 2.84 -16.19
CA VAL A 61 -16.68 2.51 -14.79
C VAL A 61 -16.13 1.08 -14.74
N ALA A 62 -15.05 0.90 -14.00
CA ALA A 62 -14.41 -0.38 -13.77
C ALA A 62 -15.43 -1.43 -13.28
N ASN A 63 -15.35 -2.62 -13.86
CA ASN A 63 -16.18 -3.74 -13.49
C ASN A 63 -15.73 -4.33 -12.16
N LEU A 64 -16.66 -4.94 -11.41
CA LEU A 64 -16.34 -5.80 -10.29
C LEU A 64 -16.26 -7.24 -10.79
N ALA A 65 -15.08 -7.85 -10.80
CA ALA A 65 -14.92 -9.28 -11.01
C ALA A 65 -14.92 -9.98 -9.65
N VAL A 66 -15.95 -10.81 -9.43
CA VAL A 66 -16.16 -11.60 -8.22
C VAL A 66 -15.81 -13.05 -8.51
N LEU A 67 -14.85 -13.56 -7.74
CA LEU A 67 -14.33 -14.91 -7.87
C LEU A 67 -14.78 -15.75 -6.70
N THR A 68 -15.31 -16.93 -7.01
CA THR A 68 -15.83 -17.86 -6.01
C THR A 68 -15.33 -19.27 -6.26
N VAL A 69 -15.28 -20.04 -5.17
CA VAL A 69 -15.11 -21.49 -5.19
C VAL A 69 -16.36 -22.05 -4.55
N ASP A 70 -17.10 -22.89 -5.28
CA ASP A 70 -18.30 -23.55 -4.75
C ASP A 70 -17.96 -24.77 -3.88
N ASP A 71 -18.97 -25.36 -3.24
CA ASP A 71 -18.83 -26.52 -2.34
C ASP A 71 -18.21 -27.75 -3.03
N ASP A 72 -18.40 -27.87 -4.36
CA ASP A 72 -17.83 -28.95 -5.17
C ASP A 72 -16.39 -28.64 -5.62
N GLY A 73 -15.84 -27.49 -5.22
CA GLY A 73 -14.52 -26.99 -5.58
C GLY A 73 -14.45 -26.37 -6.97
N ALA A 74 -15.58 -26.15 -7.65
CA ALA A 74 -15.61 -25.50 -8.93
C ALA A 74 -15.36 -24.00 -8.77
N ARG A 75 -14.50 -23.48 -9.65
CA ARG A 75 -14.03 -22.10 -9.63
C ARG A 75 -14.84 -21.29 -10.63
N ARG A 76 -15.32 -20.12 -10.23
CA ARG A 76 -16.14 -19.26 -11.10
C ARG A 76 -15.70 -17.81 -11.02
N VAL A 77 -15.97 -17.10 -12.11
CA VAL A 77 -15.89 -15.65 -12.18
C VAL A 77 -17.25 -15.09 -12.59
N ARG A 78 -17.71 -14.07 -11.88
CA ARG A 78 -18.82 -13.21 -12.28
C ARG A 78 -18.31 -11.79 -12.47
N ILE A 79 -18.59 -11.16 -13.61
CA ILE A 79 -18.21 -9.77 -13.87
C ILE A 79 -19.48 -8.93 -13.83
N ASP A 80 -19.55 -8.02 -12.87
CA ASP A 80 -20.65 -7.07 -12.66
C ASP A 80 -20.24 -5.68 -13.19
N ALA A 81 -21.10 -5.06 -14.00
CA ALA A 81 -20.92 -3.70 -14.51
C ALA A 81 -21.91 -2.74 -13.85
N LEU A 82 -21.50 -1.49 -13.62
CA LEU A 82 -22.39 -0.47 -13.05
C LEU A 82 -23.33 0.06 -14.15
N ASP A 83 -24.64 -0.11 -13.97
CA ASP A 83 -25.68 0.34 -14.90
C ASP A 83 -26.88 0.91 -14.14
N ASP A 84 -27.40 2.06 -14.58
CA ASP A 84 -28.53 2.77 -13.96
C ASP A 84 -28.46 2.87 -12.41
N GLY A 85 -27.24 3.03 -11.86
CA GLY A 85 -26.99 3.19 -10.43
C GLY A 85 -26.91 1.89 -9.63
N GLY A 86 -26.86 0.72 -10.29
CA GLY A 86 -26.70 -0.58 -9.63
C GLY A 86 -25.72 -1.50 -10.36
N TRP A 87 -25.11 -2.42 -9.62
CA TRP A 87 -24.22 -3.44 -10.18
C TRP A 87 -25.07 -4.55 -10.83
N VAL A 88 -24.84 -4.80 -12.12
CA VAL A 88 -25.57 -5.78 -12.93
C VAL A 88 -24.60 -6.84 -13.47
N PRO A 89 -24.86 -8.14 -13.25
CA PRO A 89 -23.99 -9.20 -13.76
C PRO A 89 -24.06 -9.25 -15.30
N ARG A 90 -22.89 -9.20 -15.94
CA ARG A 90 -22.73 -9.27 -17.41
C ARG A 90 -22.09 -10.57 -17.87
N VAL A 91 -21.18 -11.10 -17.07
CA VAL A 91 -20.51 -12.38 -17.33
C VAL A 91 -20.65 -13.27 -16.11
N ASP A 92 -20.91 -14.55 -16.33
CA ASP A 92 -20.83 -15.61 -15.32
C ASP A 92 -20.28 -16.86 -16.02
N ALA A 93 -19.08 -17.27 -15.63
CA ALA A 93 -18.35 -18.34 -16.30
C ALA A 93 -17.57 -19.21 -15.31
N ALA A 94 -17.30 -20.44 -15.72
CA ALA A 94 -16.38 -21.32 -15.00
C ALA A 94 -14.93 -20.96 -15.33
N LEU A 95 -14.08 -20.99 -14.31
CA LEU A 95 -12.62 -20.97 -14.44
C LEU A 95 -12.09 -22.41 -14.45
N ARG A 96 -10.87 -22.59 -14.92
CA ARG A 96 -10.14 -23.85 -14.84
C ARG A 96 -10.02 -24.30 -13.37
N PRO A 97 -10.14 -25.61 -13.09
CA PRO A 97 -10.11 -26.13 -11.72
C PRO A 97 -8.76 -25.89 -11.02
N GLU A 98 -7.67 -25.77 -11.78
CA GLU A 98 -6.33 -25.53 -11.26
C GLU A 98 -6.01 -24.06 -10.91
N VAL A 99 -6.92 -23.11 -11.15
CA VAL A 99 -6.66 -21.69 -10.84
C VAL A 99 -6.40 -21.50 -9.35
N SER A 100 -5.22 -21.02 -8.98
CA SER A 100 -4.84 -20.84 -7.57
C SER A 100 -4.83 -19.38 -7.13
N PHE A 101 -4.64 -18.42 -8.04
CA PHE A 101 -4.78 -16.99 -7.77
C PHE A 101 -5.11 -16.21 -9.04
N VAL A 102 -5.49 -14.94 -8.86
CA VAL A 102 -5.76 -14.00 -9.95
C VAL A 102 -5.13 -12.63 -9.74
N ASP A 103 -5.12 -11.86 -10.81
CA ASP A 103 -4.78 -10.44 -10.83
C ASP A 103 -5.47 -9.73 -12.00
N VAL A 104 -5.34 -8.42 -12.15
CA VAL A 104 -5.78 -7.66 -13.33
C VAL A 104 -4.60 -6.92 -13.94
N ALA A 105 -4.30 -7.19 -15.21
CA ALA A 105 -3.20 -6.57 -15.95
C ALA A 105 -3.71 -5.81 -17.18
N THR A 106 -3.12 -4.66 -17.46
CA THR A 106 -3.28 -3.92 -18.71
C THR A 106 -2.42 -4.57 -19.80
N ILE A 107 -3.03 -5.43 -20.62
CA ILE A 107 -2.34 -6.16 -21.70
C ILE A 107 -2.82 -5.66 -23.06
N ALA A 108 -1.88 -5.14 -23.85
CA ALA A 108 -2.17 -4.47 -25.12
C ALA A 108 -3.16 -3.30 -24.96
N GLY A 109 -2.99 -2.50 -23.89
CA GLY A 109 -3.81 -1.34 -23.60
C GLY A 109 -5.25 -1.67 -23.16
N ARG A 110 -5.48 -2.88 -22.64
CA ARG A 110 -6.77 -3.31 -22.09
C ARG A 110 -6.58 -4.08 -20.80
N ASP A 111 -7.34 -3.73 -19.79
CA ASP A 111 -7.45 -4.50 -18.55
C ASP A 111 -7.93 -5.92 -18.85
N ARG A 112 -7.22 -6.90 -18.29
CA ARG A 112 -7.52 -8.32 -18.44
C ARG A 112 -7.41 -8.99 -17.09
N LEU A 113 -8.42 -9.79 -16.75
CA LEU A 113 -8.36 -10.67 -15.58
C LEU A 113 -7.37 -11.80 -15.88
N ILE A 114 -6.26 -11.82 -15.16
CA ILE A 114 -5.21 -12.84 -15.26
C ILE A 114 -5.47 -13.91 -14.19
N ALA A 115 -5.23 -15.17 -14.53
CA ALA A 115 -5.33 -16.29 -13.61
C ALA A 115 -4.09 -17.18 -13.73
N TYR A 116 -3.52 -17.55 -12.58
CA TYR A 116 -2.48 -18.57 -12.52
C TYR A 116 -3.08 -19.91 -12.15
N GLY A 117 -2.65 -20.97 -12.83
CA GLY A 117 -3.00 -22.33 -12.45
C GLY A 117 -2.41 -23.36 -13.39
N GLY A 118 -1.87 -24.44 -12.81
CA GLY A 118 -1.31 -25.58 -13.58
C GLY A 118 -0.11 -25.18 -14.46
N GLY A 119 0.81 -24.37 -13.91
CA GLY A 119 2.08 -24.01 -14.56
C GLY A 119 1.97 -22.99 -15.70
N ARG A 120 0.89 -22.19 -15.72
CA ARG A 120 0.70 -21.13 -16.71
C ARG A 120 -0.17 -20.00 -16.17
N LEU A 121 0.11 -18.81 -16.68
CA LEU A 121 -0.80 -17.67 -16.61
C LEU A 121 -1.71 -17.69 -17.84
N THR A 122 -2.98 -17.40 -17.61
CA THR A 122 -4.00 -17.16 -18.63
C THR A 122 -4.61 -15.80 -18.39
N TRP A 123 -5.24 -15.24 -19.43
CA TRP A 123 -6.21 -14.17 -19.25
C TRP A 123 -7.62 -14.66 -19.59
N PHE A 124 -8.63 -14.13 -18.93
CA PHE A 124 -10.02 -14.50 -19.15
C PHE A 124 -10.64 -13.69 -20.29
N ASP A 125 -11.06 -14.37 -21.35
CA ASP A 125 -11.79 -13.79 -22.47
C ASP A 125 -13.28 -13.71 -22.13
N SER A 126 -13.74 -12.50 -21.81
CA SER A 126 -15.12 -12.21 -21.44
C SER A 126 -16.11 -12.43 -22.58
N ASP A 127 -15.71 -12.22 -23.84
CA ASP A 127 -16.55 -12.47 -25.02
C ASP A 127 -16.70 -13.97 -25.28
N ALA A 128 -15.62 -14.72 -25.12
CA ALA A 128 -15.62 -16.17 -25.34
C ALA A 128 -16.01 -16.99 -24.10
N GLY A 129 -16.06 -16.38 -22.92
CA GLY A 129 -16.33 -17.03 -21.65
C GLY A 129 -15.31 -18.10 -21.26
N ARG A 130 -14.03 -17.90 -21.60
CA ARG A 130 -12.97 -18.90 -21.36
C ARG A 130 -11.60 -18.27 -21.18
N GLU A 131 -10.71 -19.01 -20.54
CA GLU A 131 -9.31 -18.61 -20.39
C GLU A 131 -8.48 -18.86 -21.66
N VAL A 132 -7.60 -17.91 -21.98
CA VAL A 132 -6.63 -17.96 -23.08
C VAL A 132 -5.22 -17.91 -22.48
N GLU A 133 -4.34 -18.79 -22.96
CA GLU A 133 -2.96 -18.85 -22.47
C GLU A 133 -2.21 -17.55 -22.73
N LEU A 134 -1.46 -17.09 -21.73
CA LEU A 134 -0.62 -15.91 -21.79
C LEU A 134 0.86 -16.31 -21.81
N VAL A 135 1.34 -16.92 -20.73
CA VAL A 135 2.72 -17.40 -20.58
C VAL A 135 2.76 -18.69 -19.75
N SER A 136 3.70 -19.57 -20.07
CA SER A 136 4.04 -20.72 -19.23
C SER A 136 5.03 -20.29 -18.16
N VAL A 137 4.73 -20.60 -16.90
CA VAL A 137 5.56 -20.23 -15.74
C VAL A 137 5.27 -21.18 -14.59
N VAL A 138 6.30 -21.57 -13.85
CA VAL A 138 6.11 -22.32 -12.60
C VAL A 138 6.15 -21.31 -11.47
N SER A 139 5.05 -21.27 -10.71
CA SER A 139 4.99 -20.63 -9.41
C SER A 139 4.57 -21.68 -8.39
N ASP A 140 5.35 -21.76 -7.32
CA ASP A 140 5.10 -22.57 -6.13
C ASP A 140 4.45 -21.74 -5.03
N PHE A 141 3.93 -20.55 -5.36
CA PHE A 141 3.12 -19.76 -4.45
C PHE A 141 1.99 -20.63 -3.92
N ASP A 142 2.08 -20.95 -2.63
CA ASP A 142 1.04 -21.67 -1.91
C ASP A 142 0.12 -20.63 -1.28
N PRO A 143 -1.08 -20.41 -1.84
CA PRO A 143 -2.00 -19.43 -1.29
C PRO A 143 -2.31 -19.80 0.17
N PRO A 144 -2.27 -18.84 1.11
CA PRO A 144 -2.52 -19.13 2.51
C PRO A 144 -3.85 -19.86 2.64
N GLY A 145 -3.82 -21.07 3.23
CA GLY A 145 -4.80 -22.18 3.14
C GLY A 145 -6.27 -21.87 3.44
N ARG A 146 -6.86 -20.93 2.72
CA ARG A 146 -8.26 -20.56 2.72
C ARG A 146 -8.86 -21.03 1.39
N ALA A 147 -10.04 -21.64 1.45
CA ALA A 147 -10.72 -22.29 0.33
C ALA A 147 -11.14 -21.39 -0.87
N GLY A 148 -10.55 -20.20 -1.06
CA GLY A 148 -10.88 -19.24 -2.12
C GLY A 148 -9.81 -19.14 -3.22
N ILE A 149 -9.96 -18.15 -4.11
CA ILE A 149 -8.97 -17.76 -5.13
C ILE A 149 -8.44 -16.39 -4.75
N PRO A 150 -7.27 -16.26 -4.10
CA PRO A 150 -6.74 -14.96 -3.74
C PRO A 150 -6.38 -14.09 -4.95
N HIS A 151 -6.35 -12.79 -4.69
CA HIS A 151 -5.72 -11.78 -5.51
C HIS A 151 -4.24 -11.70 -5.13
N VAL A 152 -3.35 -11.98 -6.07
CA VAL A 152 -1.91 -11.84 -5.87
C VAL A 152 -1.45 -10.80 -6.88
N ASP A 153 -1.01 -9.65 -6.36
CA ASP A 153 -0.56 -8.49 -7.13
C ASP A 153 0.80 -8.80 -7.77
N ILE A 154 0.74 -9.38 -8.96
CA ILE A 154 1.89 -9.75 -9.77
C ILE A 154 2.08 -8.77 -10.93
N THR A 155 1.24 -7.74 -11.06
CA THR A 155 1.28 -6.78 -12.18
C THR A 155 1.87 -5.47 -11.74
N HIS A 156 3.04 -5.12 -12.27
CA HIS A 156 3.69 -3.83 -12.00
C HIS A 156 4.42 -3.37 -13.25
N ASP A 157 4.36 -2.07 -13.56
CA ASP A 157 5.30 -1.45 -14.50
C ASP A 157 6.66 -1.30 -13.79
N VAL A 158 7.61 -2.19 -14.08
CA VAL A 158 8.93 -2.17 -13.45
C VAL A 158 9.99 -1.50 -14.31
N ASN A 159 9.61 -1.08 -15.52
CA ASN A 159 10.51 -0.63 -16.56
C ASN A 159 10.15 0.79 -17.05
N ASP A 160 9.14 1.42 -16.41
CA ASP A 160 8.61 2.76 -16.65
C ASP A 160 8.16 2.99 -18.12
N ASP A 161 7.54 1.98 -18.74
CA ASP A 161 7.02 2.05 -20.13
C ASP A 161 5.50 2.22 -20.24
N ASP A 162 4.83 2.49 -19.12
CA ASP A 162 3.38 2.62 -18.92
C ASP A 162 2.62 1.31 -19.21
N ARG A 163 3.25 0.15 -19.02
CA ARG A 163 2.63 -1.17 -19.20
C ARG A 163 2.91 -2.09 -18.04
N ASP A 164 1.90 -2.90 -17.71
CA ASP A 164 2.05 -3.89 -16.67
C ASP A 164 2.94 -5.05 -17.12
N ASP A 165 4.04 -5.25 -16.40
CA ASP A 165 4.87 -6.45 -16.45
C ASP A 165 4.35 -7.50 -15.46
N LEU A 166 4.81 -8.74 -15.57
CA LEU A 166 4.40 -9.83 -14.68
C LEU A 166 5.55 -10.27 -13.76
N LEU A 167 5.33 -10.20 -12.46
CA LEU A 167 6.25 -10.57 -11.40
C LEU A 167 5.74 -11.79 -10.67
N VAL A 168 6.12 -12.96 -11.17
CA VAL A 168 5.57 -14.23 -10.70
C VAL A 168 6.45 -14.83 -9.59
N PRO A 169 5.94 -14.96 -8.35
CA PRO A 169 6.71 -15.50 -7.23
C PRO A 169 7.09 -16.98 -7.41
N GLN A 170 8.30 -17.32 -6.97
CA GLN A 170 8.90 -18.67 -6.97
C GLN A 170 9.60 -18.98 -5.63
N THR A 171 10.00 -20.25 -5.41
CA THR A 171 10.59 -20.72 -4.14
C THR A 171 11.84 -19.92 -3.77
N ASP A 172 12.66 -19.64 -4.77
CA ASP A 172 13.98 -19.05 -4.67
C ASP A 172 14.06 -17.67 -5.34
N GLY A 173 12.91 -17.06 -5.66
CA GLY A 173 12.94 -15.83 -6.44
C GLY A 173 11.62 -15.32 -7.00
N VAL A 174 11.76 -14.49 -8.03
CA VAL A 174 10.65 -13.94 -8.83
C VAL A 174 11.03 -14.03 -10.29
N SER A 175 10.12 -14.49 -11.15
CA SER A 175 10.29 -14.33 -12.60
C SER A 175 9.60 -13.05 -13.07
N VAL A 176 10.36 -12.23 -13.78
CA VAL A 176 9.90 -10.96 -14.35
C VAL A 176 9.70 -11.14 -15.85
N PHE A 177 8.48 -10.95 -16.32
CA PHE A 177 8.13 -10.95 -17.74
C PHE A 177 7.80 -9.54 -18.17
N VAL A 178 8.64 -8.97 -19.03
CA VAL A 178 8.41 -7.64 -19.59
C VAL A 178 7.38 -7.71 -20.72
N GLN A 179 6.34 -6.88 -20.65
CA GLN A 179 5.34 -6.77 -21.70
C GLN A 179 5.96 -6.12 -22.94
N THR A 180 5.68 -6.69 -24.10
CA THR A 180 6.12 -6.19 -25.39
C THR A 180 4.97 -5.51 -26.13
N ASP A 181 5.32 -4.72 -27.15
CA ASP A 181 4.35 -4.10 -28.05
C ASP A 181 3.33 -5.15 -28.55
N GLY A 182 2.04 -4.89 -28.31
CA GLY A 182 0.95 -5.78 -28.72
C GLY A 182 0.53 -6.82 -27.68
N GLY A 183 1.07 -6.78 -26.47
CA GLY A 183 0.60 -7.59 -25.32
C GLY A 183 1.18 -9.00 -25.24
N GLY A 184 2.25 -9.28 -25.98
CA GLY A 184 3.09 -10.46 -25.72
C GLY A 184 4.09 -10.19 -24.60
N PHE A 185 4.80 -11.21 -24.15
CA PHE A 185 5.84 -11.07 -23.11
C PHE A 185 7.20 -11.54 -23.64
N ALA A 186 8.25 -10.85 -23.22
CA ALA A 186 9.64 -11.26 -23.49
C ALA A 186 10.00 -12.53 -22.70
N ASP A 187 11.13 -13.16 -23.07
CA ASP A 187 11.72 -14.22 -22.26
C ASP A 187 12.02 -13.66 -20.85
N PRO A 188 11.63 -14.37 -19.78
CA PRO A 188 11.71 -13.81 -18.44
C PRO A 188 13.14 -13.75 -17.92
N VAL A 189 13.38 -12.81 -17.02
CA VAL A 189 14.53 -12.84 -16.11
C VAL A 189 14.08 -13.39 -14.77
N THR A 190 14.88 -14.27 -14.18
CA THR A 190 14.63 -14.79 -12.82
C THR A 190 15.57 -14.08 -11.84
N LEU A 191 14.97 -13.37 -10.89
CA LEU A 191 15.67 -12.76 -9.76
C LEU A 191 15.83 -13.83 -8.68
N VAL A 192 17.06 -14.26 -8.40
CA VAL A 192 17.33 -15.28 -7.37
C VAL A 192 17.50 -14.58 -6.03
N LEU A 193 16.46 -14.63 -5.20
CA LEU A 193 16.41 -13.94 -3.91
C LEU A 193 16.90 -14.86 -2.78
N PRO A 194 17.56 -14.33 -1.74
CA PRO A 194 17.84 -15.11 -0.54
C PRO A 194 16.57 -15.75 0.06
N PRO A 195 16.67 -16.92 0.73
CA PRO A 195 15.51 -17.61 1.32
C PRO A 195 14.74 -16.73 2.31
N GLY A 196 13.42 -16.96 2.45
CA GLY A 196 12.54 -16.23 3.38
C GLY A 196 11.25 -15.67 2.75
N LEU A 197 11.04 -15.87 1.45
CA LEU A 197 9.85 -15.40 0.71
C LEU A 197 8.53 -16.01 1.22
N ASP A 198 8.58 -17.21 1.80
CA ASP A 198 7.43 -17.94 2.33
C ASP A 198 6.67 -17.17 3.43
N ARG A 199 7.33 -16.19 4.08
CA ARG A 199 6.76 -15.39 5.16
C ARG A 199 6.27 -14.01 4.72
N SER A 200 6.76 -13.51 3.60
CA SER A 200 6.47 -12.16 3.11
C SER A 200 5.09 -12.05 2.46
N PHE A 201 4.52 -13.16 1.98
CA PHE A 201 3.27 -13.14 1.22
C PHE A 201 2.01 -13.48 2.03
N ALA A 202 2.15 -13.72 3.33
CA ALA A 202 1.06 -14.06 4.23
C ALA A 202 0.26 -12.81 4.63
N GLY A 203 -0.50 -12.24 3.69
CA GLY A 203 -1.61 -11.33 4.01
C GLY A 203 -2.71 -12.09 4.75
N ASP A 204 -3.41 -11.42 5.67
CA ASP A 204 -4.47 -12.04 6.47
C ASP A 204 -5.88 -11.90 5.81
N GLY A 205 -5.91 -11.43 4.57
CA GLY A 205 -7.03 -11.36 3.64
C GLY A 205 -6.88 -12.30 2.44
N TYR A 206 -7.54 -11.96 1.32
CA TYR A 206 -7.32 -12.65 0.05
C TYR A 206 -6.37 -11.87 -0.88
N ARG A 207 -5.90 -10.69 -0.48
CA ARG A 207 -4.95 -9.89 -1.26
C ARG A 207 -3.54 -10.15 -0.75
N SER A 208 -2.63 -10.43 -1.67
CA SER A 208 -1.19 -10.57 -1.41
C SER A 208 -0.47 -9.62 -2.35
N ASP A 209 0.52 -8.90 -1.85
CA ASP A 209 1.37 -7.99 -2.62
C ASP A 209 2.84 -8.43 -2.49
N PRO A 210 3.28 -9.34 -3.39
CA PRO A 210 4.66 -9.77 -3.44
C PRO A 210 5.70 -8.66 -3.61
N TRP A 211 5.38 -7.63 -4.40
CA TRP A 211 6.29 -6.52 -4.67
C TRP A 211 6.48 -5.64 -3.42
N GLY A 212 5.38 -5.30 -2.75
CA GLY A 212 5.35 -4.52 -1.51
C GLY A 212 6.07 -5.17 -0.32
N SER A 213 6.55 -6.42 -0.46
CA SER A 213 7.48 -7.03 0.51
C SER A 213 8.81 -6.27 0.64
N GLY A 214 9.15 -5.41 -0.32
CA GLY A 214 10.33 -4.54 -0.27
C GLY A 214 11.64 -5.29 -0.47
N ARG A 215 11.62 -6.44 -1.15
CA ARG A 215 12.82 -7.24 -1.43
C ARG A 215 13.43 -7.00 -2.81
N VAL A 216 12.60 -6.57 -3.75
CA VAL A 216 13.02 -6.12 -5.08
C VAL A 216 12.60 -4.67 -5.19
N HIS A 217 13.49 -3.82 -5.68
CA HIS A 217 13.23 -2.40 -5.91
C HIS A 217 13.55 -2.06 -7.36
N ALA A 218 12.95 -0.98 -7.85
CA ALA A 218 13.21 -0.40 -9.16
C ALA A 218 13.96 0.93 -8.96
N ALA A 219 15.17 1.06 -9.52
CA ALA A 219 16.01 2.23 -9.36
C ALA A 219 17.06 2.35 -10.48
N ASP A 220 17.28 3.56 -11.00
CA ASP A 220 18.35 3.87 -11.98
C ASP A 220 19.75 3.80 -11.34
N CYS A 221 20.26 2.58 -11.17
CA CYS A 221 21.48 2.30 -10.43
C CYS A 221 22.74 2.69 -11.21
N ASP A 222 22.67 2.72 -12.55
CA ASP A 222 23.80 3.06 -13.42
C ASP A 222 23.77 4.46 -14.03
N ARG A 223 22.70 5.21 -13.76
CA ARG A 223 22.49 6.62 -14.11
C ARG A 223 22.27 6.84 -15.60
N ASP A 224 21.64 5.89 -16.27
CA ASP A 224 21.34 5.98 -17.70
C ASP A 224 19.91 6.49 -18.00
N GLY A 225 19.14 6.79 -16.96
CA GLY A 225 17.78 7.32 -17.04
C GLY A 225 16.69 6.25 -17.17
N ARG A 226 17.03 4.98 -16.87
CA ARG A 226 16.12 3.83 -16.91
C ARG A 226 16.16 3.09 -15.58
N SER A 227 15.07 2.44 -15.22
CA SER A 227 14.94 1.78 -13.92
C SER A 227 15.56 0.38 -13.96
N ASP A 228 16.55 0.12 -13.11
CA ASP A 228 17.11 -1.23 -12.96
C ASP A 228 16.37 -1.99 -11.86
N LEU A 229 16.34 -3.33 -11.96
CA LEU A 229 15.87 -4.17 -10.86
C LEU A 229 17.02 -4.44 -9.88
N VAL A 230 16.82 -4.07 -8.62
CA VAL A 230 17.83 -4.19 -7.56
C VAL A 230 17.29 -4.94 -6.34
N TYR A 231 18.09 -5.85 -5.81
CA TYR A 231 17.77 -6.56 -4.58
C TYR A 231 19.03 -6.87 -3.75
N TRP A 232 18.86 -7.03 -2.43
CA TRP A 232 19.96 -7.41 -1.55
C TRP A 232 20.25 -8.91 -1.61
N ASN A 233 21.51 -9.25 -1.88
CA ASN A 233 21.99 -10.64 -1.93
C ASN A 233 23.03 -10.91 -0.84
N GLY A 234 22.64 -10.63 0.41
CA GLY A 234 23.38 -10.96 1.62
C GLY A 234 24.57 -10.04 1.97
N ASN A 235 25.40 -9.69 0.99
CA ASN A 235 26.55 -8.79 1.20
C ASN A 235 26.76 -7.73 0.09
N HIS A 236 25.92 -7.76 -0.94
CA HIS A 236 25.93 -6.81 -2.05
C HIS A 236 24.53 -6.71 -2.64
N PHE A 237 24.30 -5.67 -3.42
CA PHE A 237 23.14 -5.55 -4.29
C PHE A 237 23.42 -6.25 -5.63
N ALA A 238 22.47 -7.09 -6.04
CA ALA A 238 22.40 -7.62 -7.39
C ALA A 238 21.52 -6.69 -8.22
N VAL A 239 22.07 -6.18 -9.33
CA VAL A 239 21.43 -5.18 -10.21
C VAL A 239 21.25 -5.77 -11.60
N HIS A 240 20.02 -6.04 -12.00
CA HIS A 240 19.68 -6.43 -13.36
C HIS A 240 19.36 -5.17 -14.16
N ARG A 241 20.27 -4.80 -15.06
CA ARG A 241 20.17 -3.52 -15.78
C ARG A 241 19.11 -3.53 -16.86
N GLN A 242 18.43 -2.41 -17.04
CA GLN A 242 17.47 -2.24 -18.12
C GLN A 242 18.16 -1.84 -19.44
N ASP A 243 17.76 -2.46 -20.55
CA ASP A 243 18.23 -2.16 -21.90
C ASP A 243 17.34 -1.13 -22.62
N ASP A 244 17.67 -0.80 -23.86
CA ASP A 244 16.95 0.22 -24.66
C ASP A 244 15.57 -0.22 -25.14
N ARG A 245 15.20 -1.47 -24.85
CA ARG A 245 13.90 -2.08 -25.16
C ARG A 245 13.10 -2.35 -23.90
N GLY A 246 13.54 -1.83 -22.76
CA GLY A 246 12.89 -2.02 -21.47
C GLY A 246 13.09 -3.39 -20.84
N ARG A 247 14.05 -4.20 -21.32
CA ARG A 247 14.30 -5.56 -20.82
C ARG A 247 15.47 -5.59 -19.85
N PHE A 248 15.47 -6.57 -18.97
CA PHE A 248 16.52 -6.70 -17.96
C PHE A 248 17.63 -7.67 -18.37
N ASP A 249 18.87 -7.35 -18.04
CA ASP A 249 20.02 -8.24 -18.18
C ASP A 249 19.80 -9.50 -17.32
N PRO A 250 19.88 -10.74 -17.86
CA PRO A 250 19.70 -11.95 -17.06
C PRO A 250 20.79 -12.17 -15.99
N ALA A 251 21.98 -11.60 -16.21
CA ALA A 251 23.09 -11.68 -15.27
C ALA A 251 23.21 -10.36 -14.50
N PRO A 252 23.05 -10.36 -13.16
CA PRO A 252 23.13 -9.13 -12.40
C PRO A 252 24.56 -8.62 -12.30
N ARG A 253 24.68 -7.30 -12.16
CA ARG A 253 25.91 -6.63 -11.74
C ARG A 253 25.91 -6.45 -10.23
N THR A 254 27.12 -6.36 -9.67
CA THR A 254 27.32 -6.13 -8.24
C THR A 254 27.40 -4.64 -7.96
N MET A 255 26.57 -4.17 -7.03
CA MET A 255 26.70 -2.87 -6.38
C MET A 255 26.92 -3.09 -4.88
N THR A 256 27.82 -2.33 -4.26
CA THR A 256 28.14 -2.46 -2.83
C THR A 256 27.85 -1.17 -2.09
N THR A 257 27.58 -1.28 -0.80
CA THR A 257 27.45 -0.13 0.11
C THR A 257 28.29 -0.37 1.37
N ASP A 258 28.84 0.71 1.91
CA ASP A 258 29.50 0.69 3.23
C ASP A 258 28.48 0.82 4.38
N ILE A 259 27.21 1.06 4.06
CA ILE A 259 26.11 1.11 5.04
C ILE A 259 25.79 -0.31 5.49
N THR A 260 25.97 -0.56 6.78
CA THR A 260 25.68 -1.86 7.37
C THR A 260 24.20 -2.00 7.72
N PHE A 261 23.68 -3.21 7.62
CA PHE A 261 22.38 -3.63 8.12
C PHE A 261 22.40 -5.17 8.26
N ASP A 262 21.47 -5.72 9.01
CA ASP A 262 21.46 -7.13 9.41
C ASP A 262 20.69 -8.00 8.40
N SER A 263 19.69 -7.45 7.71
CA SER A 263 18.80 -8.18 6.79
C SER A 263 18.03 -7.24 5.85
N ASP A 264 17.47 -7.77 4.77
CA ASP A 264 16.46 -7.18 3.88
C ASP A 264 15.03 -7.65 4.20
N GLU A 265 14.85 -8.45 5.26
CA GLU A 265 13.56 -9.01 5.64
C GLU A 265 13.04 -8.30 6.89
N LEU A 266 12.02 -7.45 6.73
CA LEU A 266 11.40 -6.72 7.84
C LEU A 266 10.88 -7.66 8.95
N ALA A 267 10.43 -8.87 8.60
CA ALA A 267 9.96 -9.88 9.55
C ALA A 267 11.06 -10.35 10.52
N THR A 268 12.35 -10.16 10.21
CA THR A 268 13.43 -10.42 11.17
C THR A 268 13.39 -9.50 12.37
N LEU A 269 12.83 -8.29 12.24
CA LEU A 269 12.55 -7.41 13.38
C LEU A 269 11.35 -7.87 14.20
N ALA A 270 10.44 -8.61 13.58
CA ALA A 270 9.25 -9.19 14.20
C ALA A 270 9.50 -10.57 14.84
N ALA A 271 10.74 -11.08 14.80
CA ALA A 271 11.05 -12.36 15.41
C ALA A 271 11.10 -12.23 16.95
N PRO A 272 10.13 -12.79 17.69
CA PRO A 272 9.47 -14.04 17.33
C PRO A 272 7.94 -13.92 17.21
N LEU A 273 7.36 -14.84 16.43
CA LEU A 273 5.99 -15.39 16.49
C LEU A 273 5.35 -15.54 17.90
N GLU A 274 6.12 -15.34 18.97
CA GLU A 274 5.72 -15.26 20.36
C GLU A 274 4.71 -14.14 20.67
N ILE A 275 4.60 -13.09 19.85
CA ILE A 275 3.57 -12.06 20.05
C ILE A 275 2.17 -12.61 19.72
N HIS A 276 2.06 -13.61 18.85
CA HIS A 276 0.79 -14.26 18.51
C HIS A 276 0.40 -15.38 19.50
N GLU A 277 1.37 -16.01 20.18
CA GLU A 277 1.12 -17.22 20.99
C GLU A 277 1.28 -17.05 22.52
N ARG A 278 1.70 -15.90 23.07
CA ARG A 278 2.01 -15.83 24.51
C ARG A 278 0.86 -15.39 25.41
N ARG A 279 0.48 -16.33 26.29
CA ARG A 279 -0.26 -16.10 27.54
C ARG A 279 0.50 -15.14 28.46
N MET A 280 0.13 -13.86 28.46
CA MET A 280 0.10 -12.97 29.65
C MET A 280 1.34 -12.97 30.60
N ASP A 281 2.54 -13.37 30.16
CA ASP A 281 3.80 -13.16 30.87
C ASP A 281 4.67 -12.17 30.08
N HIS A 282 4.85 -10.99 30.67
CA HIS A 282 5.28 -9.77 29.96
C HIS A 282 6.80 -9.65 29.73
N GLU A 283 7.53 -10.75 29.56
CA GLU A 283 8.99 -10.71 29.36
C GLU A 283 9.37 -11.19 27.96
N LEU A 284 10.01 -10.29 27.19
CA LEU A 284 10.75 -10.67 25.99
C LEU A 284 11.87 -11.63 26.42
N THR A 285 12.04 -12.73 25.70
CA THR A 285 13.13 -13.68 25.97
C THR A 285 14.50 -13.16 25.51
N ARG A 286 14.54 -12.14 24.64
CA ARG A 286 15.73 -11.46 24.13
C ARG A 286 15.42 -10.00 23.78
N ASP A 287 16.46 -9.17 23.75
CA ASP A 287 16.35 -7.81 23.22
C ASP A 287 15.98 -7.88 21.72
N LEU A 288 14.98 -7.09 21.31
CA LEU A 288 14.59 -6.94 19.92
C LEU A 288 15.43 -5.80 19.34
N THR A 289 16.58 -6.17 18.79
CA THR A 289 17.52 -5.27 18.12
C THR A 289 17.75 -5.75 16.70
N GLY A 290 17.56 -4.88 15.72
CA GLY A 290 17.92 -5.17 14.33
C GLY A 290 17.83 -3.93 13.46
N ARG A 291 18.65 -3.92 12.41
CA ARG A 291 18.65 -2.91 11.34
C ARG A 291 18.35 -3.63 10.04
N VAL A 292 17.31 -3.23 9.33
CA VAL A 292 16.95 -3.83 8.05
C VAL A 292 16.98 -2.81 6.93
N LEU A 293 17.40 -3.26 5.75
CA LEU A 293 17.07 -2.57 4.52
C LEU A 293 15.55 -2.53 4.39
N HIS A 294 15.02 -1.33 4.27
CA HIS A 294 13.60 -1.11 4.08
C HIS A 294 13.30 -0.75 2.62
N ASP A 295 14.15 0.08 1.99
CA ASP A 295 13.90 0.54 0.63
C ASP A 295 15.15 1.01 -0.11
N ILE A 296 15.04 1.04 -1.43
CA ILE A 296 15.95 1.73 -2.36
C ILE A 296 15.08 2.51 -3.33
N THR A 297 14.95 3.81 -3.09
CA THR A 297 13.98 4.66 -3.80
C THR A 297 14.42 6.11 -3.65
N ASP A 298 14.12 6.95 -4.63
CA ASP A 298 14.30 8.40 -4.48
C ASP A 298 13.34 8.91 -3.40
N MET A 299 13.89 9.41 -2.29
CA MET A 299 13.09 9.93 -1.17
C MET A 299 12.95 11.44 -1.24
N ASN A 300 13.92 12.14 -1.82
CA ASN A 300 14.05 13.61 -1.78
C ASN A 300 13.69 14.30 -3.11
N GLY A 301 13.30 13.52 -4.14
CA GLY A 301 12.89 13.99 -5.45
C GLY A 301 14.04 14.51 -6.31
N ASP A 302 15.30 14.14 -6.02
CA ASP A 302 16.47 14.60 -6.79
C ASP A 302 16.81 13.72 -8.01
N GLY A 303 16.01 12.67 -8.23
CA GLY A 303 16.16 11.69 -9.29
C GLY A 303 17.30 10.70 -9.07
N VAL A 304 17.84 10.58 -7.86
CA VAL A 304 18.81 9.56 -7.44
C VAL A 304 18.16 8.68 -6.38
N ALA A 305 18.25 7.36 -6.51
CA ALA A 305 17.73 6.48 -5.48
C ALA A 305 18.53 6.62 -4.16
N ASP A 306 17.79 6.64 -3.04
CA ASP A 306 18.31 6.71 -1.69
C ASP A 306 18.19 5.35 -0.99
N LEU A 307 19.09 5.09 -0.05
CA LEU A 307 19.05 3.87 0.77
C LEU A 307 18.32 4.13 2.07
N VAL A 308 17.29 3.34 2.34
CA VAL A 308 16.44 3.50 3.53
C VAL A 308 16.67 2.34 4.49
N ILE A 309 17.10 2.66 5.71
CA ILE A 309 17.32 1.68 6.79
C ILE A 309 16.31 1.89 7.91
N PHE A 310 15.64 0.81 8.30
CA PHE A 310 14.75 0.77 9.45
C PHE A 310 15.42 0.04 10.60
N THR A 311 15.47 0.66 11.78
CA THR A 311 16.10 0.13 12.98
C THR A 311 15.08 -0.01 14.09
N LEU A 312 14.99 -1.19 14.70
CA LEU A 312 14.25 -1.43 15.93
C LEU A 312 15.23 -1.77 17.04
N GLU A 313 15.12 -1.09 18.18
CA GLU A 313 15.97 -1.33 19.36
C GLU A 313 15.13 -1.34 20.64
N GLY A 314 15.25 -2.41 21.44
CA GLY A 314 14.74 -2.40 22.82
C GLY A 314 14.69 -3.77 23.50
N GLY A 315 15.06 -3.80 24.79
CA GLY A 315 14.99 -5.00 25.64
C GLY A 315 13.62 -5.29 26.27
N SER A 316 12.61 -4.48 25.96
CA SER A 316 11.24 -4.62 26.44
C SER A 316 10.32 -3.81 25.52
N LEU A 317 9.09 -4.27 25.28
CA LEU A 317 8.09 -3.59 24.45
C LEU A 317 7.92 -2.09 24.78
N TRP A 318 8.23 -1.68 26.01
CA TRP A 318 8.07 -0.31 26.52
C TRP A 318 9.33 0.57 26.39
N LYS A 319 10.49 -0.04 26.17
CA LYS A 319 11.77 0.66 25.92
C LYS A 319 12.15 0.63 24.45
N MET A 320 11.21 0.23 23.60
CA MET A 320 11.39 0.20 22.16
C MET A 320 11.59 1.61 21.61
N SER A 321 12.53 1.71 20.70
CA SER A 321 12.67 2.84 19.80
C SER A 321 12.80 2.34 18.38
N THR A 322 12.12 3.05 17.49
CA THR A 322 12.25 2.87 16.05
C THR A 322 13.03 4.05 15.50
N THR A 323 14.03 3.77 14.67
CA THR A 323 14.77 4.78 13.92
C THR A 323 14.63 4.49 12.43
N TYR A 324 14.33 5.53 11.67
CA TYR A 324 14.30 5.52 10.22
C TYR A 324 15.42 6.42 9.71
N GLU A 325 16.30 5.86 8.89
CA GLU A 325 17.51 6.52 8.39
C GLU A 325 17.47 6.53 6.85
N VAL A 326 17.57 7.72 6.27
CA VAL A 326 17.72 7.89 4.81
C VAL A 326 19.16 8.27 4.52
N TYR A 327 19.83 7.45 3.72
CA TYR A 327 21.18 7.70 3.24
C TYR A 327 21.06 8.16 1.78
N TYR A 328 21.26 9.47 1.57
CA TYR A 328 21.10 10.06 0.24
C TYR A 328 22.07 9.46 -0.76
N GLY A 329 21.55 9.11 -1.93
CA GLY A 329 22.32 8.70 -3.09
C GLY A 329 23.06 9.87 -3.71
N ALA A 330 24.19 9.57 -4.34
CA ALA A 330 24.92 10.53 -5.16
C ALA A 330 25.57 9.80 -6.34
N PRO A 331 25.82 10.49 -7.47
CA PRO A 331 26.61 9.91 -8.54
C PRO A 331 28.00 9.49 -8.06
N SER A 332 28.43 8.30 -8.49
CA SER A 332 29.79 7.81 -8.32
C SER A 332 30.82 8.85 -8.79
N PRO A 333 31.95 9.02 -8.09
CA PRO A 333 33.00 9.93 -8.51
C PRO A 333 33.50 9.64 -9.94
N PRO A 334 33.92 10.67 -10.70
CA PRO A 334 34.45 10.49 -12.05
C PRO A 334 35.60 9.47 -12.08
N GLY A 335 35.47 8.43 -12.92
CA GLY A 335 36.49 7.38 -13.10
C GLY A 335 36.23 6.07 -12.33
N ALA A 336 35.14 5.97 -11.56
CA ALA A 336 34.56 4.69 -11.14
C ALA A 336 33.65 4.12 -12.26
N ASP A 337 33.18 2.87 -12.13
CA ASP A 337 32.37 2.13 -13.11
C ASP A 337 30.94 2.69 -13.34
N GLY A 338 30.71 3.98 -13.04
CA GLY A 338 29.40 4.64 -13.07
C GLY A 338 28.55 4.33 -11.85
N GLY A 339 27.33 4.87 -11.80
CA GLY A 339 26.29 4.48 -10.84
C GLY A 339 26.14 5.32 -9.57
N ILE A 340 25.42 4.77 -8.58
CA ILE A 340 25.07 5.43 -7.32
C ILE A 340 26.02 5.02 -6.19
N VAL A 341 26.37 5.98 -5.34
CA VAL A 341 27.01 5.77 -4.03
C VAL A 341 26.16 6.39 -2.93
N PHE A 342 26.12 5.77 -1.76
CA PHE A 342 25.40 6.29 -0.60
C PHE A 342 26.36 6.99 0.35
N GLY A 343 25.95 8.15 0.89
CA GLY A 343 26.72 8.83 1.93
C GLY A 343 26.90 7.95 3.18
N SER A 344 28.06 8.01 3.83
CA SER A 344 28.34 7.19 5.03
C SER A 344 27.55 7.60 6.28
N GLU A 345 26.93 8.79 6.25
CA GLU A 345 26.07 9.31 7.30
C GLU A 345 24.65 9.49 6.76
N ALA A 346 23.64 9.21 7.59
CA ALA A 346 22.26 9.42 7.21
C ALA A 346 21.97 10.92 7.01
N GLY A 347 21.44 11.26 5.84
CA GLY A 347 21.05 12.63 5.49
C GLY A 347 19.75 13.07 6.17
N ALA A 348 18.86 12.12 6.46
CA ALA A 348 17.69 12.35 7.30
C ALA A 348 17.48 11.21 8.30
N VAL A 349 17.01 11.56 9.50
CA VAL A 349 16.76 10.60 10.58
C VAL A 349 15.48 10.94 11.34
N ILE A 350 14.56 9.98 11.42
CA ILE A 350 13.37 10.06 12.27
C ILE A 350 13.53 9.05 13.40
N ARG A 351 13.53 9.53 14.66
CA ARG A 351 13.55 8.69 15.86
C ARG A 351 12.22 8.75 16.58
N ARG A 352 11.64 7.60 16.89
CA ARG A 352 10.39 7.48 17.66
C ARG A 352 10.54 6.53 18.83
N LYS A 353 9.84 6.85 19.92
CA LYS A 353 9.67 5.97 21.08
C LYS A 353 8.42 5.12 20.88
N GLY A 354 8.47 3.89 21.34
CA GLY A 354 7.43 2.89 21.14
C GLY A 354 7.73 2.00 19.95
N ILE A 355 6.79 1.12 19.66
CA ILE A 355 6.87 0.21 18.53
C ILE A 355 6.08 0.85 17.39
N ALA A 356 6.76 1.19 16.30
CA ALA A 356 6.10 1.44 15.04
C ALA A 356 5.65 0.09 14.48
N PHE A 357 4.34 -0.12 14.37
CA PHE A 357 3.76 -1.36 13.81
C PHE A 357 3.50 -1.24 12.31
N GLY A 358 3.49 -0.02 11.80
CA GLY A 358 3.35 0.25 10.38
C GLY A 358 4.00 1.58 10.04
N MET A 359 4.52 1.66 8.83
CA MET A 359 4.99 2.88 8.21
C MET A 359 4.57 2.82 6.75
N SER A 360 4.02 3.91 6.23
CA SER A 360 3.69 4.04 4.81
C SER A 360 4.30 5.30 4.24
N ARG A 361 4.74 5.20 2.98
CA ARG A 361 5.22 6.32 2.17
C ARG A 361 4.05 6.88 1.36
N HIS A 362 3.96 8.20 1.25
CA HIS A 362 2.97 8.92 0.45
C HIS A 362 3.59 10.19 -0.09
N ASP A 363 2.99 10.82 -1.08
CA ASP A 363 3.27 12.20 -1.45
C ASP A 363 2.00 13.00 -1.14
N PHE A 364 2.00 13.76 -0.03
CA PHE A 364 0.77 14.42 0.43
C PHE A 364 0.35 15.59 -0.45
N GLU A 365 1.27 16.15 -1.23
CA GLU A 365 1.06 17.37 -2.00
C GLU A 365 1.53 17.33 -3.46
N ALA A 366 1.84 16.15 -3.96
CA ALA A 366 2.29 15.89 -5.32
C ALA A 366 3.58 16.66 -5.66
N ASP A 367 4.53 16.77 -4.72
CA ASP A 367 5.80 17.47 -4.91
C ASP A 367 6.98 16.56 -5.31
N GLY A 368 6.73 15.25 -5.39
CA GLY A 368 7.72 14.22 -5.76
C GLY A 368 8.62 13.78 -4.60
N GLN A 369 8.53 14.40 -3.42
CA GLN A 369 9.22 13.93 -2.23
C GLN A 369 8.37 12.89 -1.49
N SER A 370 9.04 11.93 -0.86
CA SER A 370 8.37 10.91 -0.07
C SER A 370 8.08 11.44 1.34
N ASP A 371 6.80 11.54 1.69
CA ASP A 371 6.29 11.78 3.03
C ASP A 371 5.99 10.47 3.77
N LEU A 372 5.91 10.52 5.09
CA LEU A 372 5.76 9.33 5.94
C LEU A 372 4.60 9.43 6.92
N ILE A 373 3.86 8.33 7.04
CA ILE A 373 2.95 8.09 8.17
C ILE A 373 3.51 6.96 9.02
N PHE A 374 3.71 7.21 10.31
CA PHE A 374 4.02 6.16 11.29
C PHE A 374 2.79 5.81 12.12
N VAL A 375 2.52 4.52 12.26
CA VAL A 375 1.50 3.98 13.17
C VAL A 375 2.20 3.46 14.43
N THR A 376 2.05 4.19 15.54
CA THR A 376 2.73 3.88 16.81
C THR A 376 1.72 3.61 17.93
N ILE A 377 1.87 2.52 18.66
CA ILE A 377 1.10 2.32 19.91
C ILE A 377 1.72 3.18 21.01
N LYS A 378 0.96 4.14 21.56
CA LYS A 378 1.41 4.92 22.72
C LYS A 378 1.09 4.19 24.02
N PRO A 379 2.09 3.77 24.82
CA PRO A 379 1.82 3.30 26.17
C PRO A 379 1.30 4.46 27.03
N SER A 380 0.11 4.32 27.61
CA SER A 380 -0.41 5.34 28.54
C SER A 380 0.40 5.37 29.84
N LEU A 381 0.54 6.56 30.44
CA LEU A 381 1.38 6.87 31.61
C LEU A 381 0.98 6.13 32.92
N LEU A 382 -0.04 5.28 32.90
CA LEU A 382 -0.54 4.56 34.07
C LEU A 382 -0.25 3.05 33.93
N LYS A 383 0.94 2.67 34.42
CA LYS A 383 1.42 1.32 34.80
C LYS A 383 0.55 0.15 34.33
N VAL A 384 1.02 -0.59 33.31
CA VAL A 384 0.71 -1.99 32.87
C VAL A 384 -0.74 -2.48 32.96
N ALA A 385 -1.37 -2.41 34.13
CA ALA A 385 -2.80 -2.59 34.28
C ALA A 385 -3.57 -1.70 33.29
N GLY A 386 -3.23 -0.43 33.09
CA GLY A 386 -4.03 0.50 32.28
C GLY A 386 -4.38 0.05 30.86
N LEU A 387 -3.42 -0.44 30.06
CA LEU A 387 -3.67 -0.82 28.65
C LEU A 387 -4.43 -2.14 28.53
N LEU A 388 -4.07 -3.17 29.32
CA LEU A 388 -4.82 -4.42 29.37
C LEU A 388 -6.20 -4.23 30.00
N LEU A 389 -6.32 -3.35 30.99
CA LEU A 389 -7.57 -3.02 31.66
C LEU A 389 -8.45 -2.11 30.76
N GLU A 390 -7.88 -1.21 29.97
CA GLU A 390 -8.58 -0.42 28.94
C GLU A 390 -8.98 -1.30 27.76
N ALA A 391 -8.12 -2.18 27.25
CA ALA A 391 -8.50 -3.18 26.26
C ALA A 391 -9.55 -4.15 26.80
N PHE A 392 -9.47 -4.56 28.06
CA PHE A 392 -10.44 -5.43 28.73
C PHE A 392 -11.78 -4.71 29.03
N PHE A 393 -11.76 -3.43 29.39
CA PHE A 393 -12.98 -2.65 29.68
C PHE A 393 -13.61 -2.01 28.44
N THR A 394 -12.81 -1.60 27.46
CA THR A 394 -13.27 -0.86 26.26
C THR A 394 -13.25 -1.70 24.99
N GLY A 395 -12.52 -2.82 24.97
CA GLY A 395 -12.32 -3.62 23.76
C GLY A 395 -11.43 -2.96 22.70
N SER A 396 -10.64 -1.94 23.05
CA SER A 396 -9.87 -1.15 22.07
C SER A 396 -8.50 -0.67 22.56
N VAL A 397 -7.57 -0.44 21.62
CA VAL A 397 -6.24 0.16 21.85
C VAL A 397 -6.11 1.44 21.03
N SER A 398 -5.55 2.48 21.63
CA SER A 398 -5.27 3.75 20.94
C SER A 398 -3.91 3.70 20.23
N MET A 399 -3.89 4.07 18.96
CA MET A 399 -2.69 4.19 18.14
C MET A 399 -2.52 5.64 17.70
N GLU A 400 -1.29 6.14 17.63
CA GLU A 400 -0.98 7.43 17.01
C GLU A 400 -0.55 7.20 15.56
N LEU A 401 -1.24 7.86 14.63
CA LEU A 401 -0.77 8.18 13.31
C LEU A 401 0.05 9.46 13.41
N ALA A 402 1.29 9.45 12.96
CA ALA A 402 2.12 10.65 12.97
C ALA A 402 2.67 10.94 11.58
N PHE A 403 2.37 12.15 11.10
CA PHE A 403 2.61 12.59 9.74
C PHE A 403 3.92 13.37 9.68
N HIS A 404 4.84 12.93 8.85
CA HIS A 404 6.10 13.61 8.58
C HIS A 404 6.17 13.93 7.10
N ARG A 405 5.90 15.19 6.77
CA ARG A 405 6.24 15.75 5.48
C ARG A 405 7.76 15.93 5.32
N MET A 406 8.28 15.67 4.12
CA MET A 406 9.62 16.07 3.71
C MET A 406 9.62 17.50 3.16
N GLU A 407 10.57 18.33 3.60
CA GLU A 407 10.78 19.68 3.06
C GLU A 407 12.26 19.87 2.75
N ASP A 408 12.58 20.30 1.53
CA ASP A 408 13.95 20.52 1.06
C ASP A 408 14.87 19.30 1.32
N GLY A 409 14.37 18.09 1.05
CA GLY A 409 15.10 16.84 1.27
C GLY A 409 15.37 16.57 2.75
N ARG A 410 14.51 17.00 3.68
CA ARG A 410 14.67 16.74 5.13
C ARG A 410 13.34 16.53 5.84
N TYR A 411 13.35 15.66 6.84
CA TYR A 411 12.26 15.56 7.80
C TYR A 411 12.49 16.45 9.03
N ALA A 412 11.43 17.11 9.48
CA ALA A 412 11.42 17.77 10.77
C ALA A 412 11.61 16.76 11.91
N THR A 413 12.24 17.18 13.01
CA THR A 413 12.44 16.33 14.20
C THR A 413 11.12 15.92 14.88
N LYS A 414 10.04 16.66 14.63
CA LYS A 414 8.70 16.38 15.12
C LYS A 414 7.76 16.18 13.93
N PRO A 415 6.74 15.33 14.07
CA PRO A 415 5.70 15.25 13.04
C PRO A 415 5.01 16.60 12.85
N HIS A 416 4.64 16.85 11.61
CA HIS A 416 3.84 17.98 11.13
C HIS A 416 2.43 17.95 11.72
N GLY A 417 1.88 16.74 11.87
CA GLY A 417 0.63 16.49 12.59
C GLY A 417 0.60 15.10 13.18
N SER A 418 -0.32 14.87 14.10
CA SER A 418 -0.60 13.51 14.54
C SER A 418 -2.06 13.32 14.90
N ARG A 419 -2.49 12.06 14.88
CA ARG A 419 -3.88 11.70 15.05
C ARG A 419 -4.00 10.40 15.82
N THR A 420 -4.88 10.38 16.81
CA THR A 420 -5.16 9.15 17.56
C THR A 420 -6.33 8.42 16.91
N ILE A 421 -6.08 7.18 16.54
CA ILE A 421 -7.08 6.21 16.07
C ILE A 421 -7.26 5.13 17.13
N ARG A 422 -8.36 4.38 17.05
CA ARG A 422 -8.65 3.26 17.95
C ARG A 422 -8.80 1.99 17.14
N SER A 423 -8.03 0.98 17.48
CA SER A 423 -8.15 -0.38 16.98
C SER A 423 -8.99 -1.20 17.96
N GLU A 424 -9.88 -2.06 17.45
CA GLU A 424 -10.62 -3.02 18.27
C GLU A 424 -9.70 -4.20 18.61
N VAL A 425 -9.54 -4.49 19.90
CA VAL A 425 -8.79 -5.66 20.37
C VAL A 425 -9.72 -6.86 20.37
N ALA A 426 -9.31 -7.96 19.76
CA ALA A 426 -10.09 -9.18 19.82
C ALA A 426 -10.23 -9.72 21.25
N GLY A 427 -11.42 -10.26 21.54
CA GLY A 427 -11.72 -10.87 22.84
C GLY A 427 -10.91 -12.13 23.14
N ALA A 428 -11.05 -12.64 24.37
CA ALA A 428 -10.31 -13.76 24.96
C ALA A 428 -10.41 -15.13 24.25
N SER A 429 -11.01 -15.20 23.06
CA SER A 429 -11.22 -16.42 22.26
C SER A 429 -10.14 -16.67 21.19
N GLY A 430 -9.01 -15.96 21.22
CA GLY A 430 -7.92 -16.17 20.25
C GLY A 430 -8.20 -15.60 18.86
N THR A 431 -9.08 -14.60 18.77
CA THR A 431 -9.31 -13.85 17.51
C THR A 431 -8.21 -12.78 17.37
N ARG A 432 -7.84 -12.39 16.13
CA ARG A 432 -6.79 -11.40 15.80
C ARG A 432 -7.23 -9.96 16.15
N ALA A 433 -6.29 -9.08 16.50
CA ALA A 433 -6.57 -7.65 16.61
C ALA A 433 -7.04 -7.09 15.25
N LEU A 434 -8.08 -6.23 15.27
CA LEU A 434 -8.63 -5.64 14.05
C LEU A 434 -8.07 -4.22 13.89
N HIS A 435 -7.34 -3.99 12.80
CA HIS A 435 -6.79 -2.68 12.47
C HIS A 435 -7.85 -1.88 11.70
N PRO A 436 -8.10 -0.61 12.07
CA PRO A 436 -9.04 0.23 11.35
C PRO A 436 -8.39 0.70 10.04
N ALA A 437 -9.15 0.73 8.94
CA ALA A 437 -8.64 1.26 7.68
C ALA A 437 -8.08 2.69 7.82
N VAL A 438 -6.85 2.89 7.35
CA VAL A 438 -6.17 4.18 7.21
C VAL A 438 -5.68 4.27 5.77
N LEU A 439 -6.32 5.13 4.97
CA LEU A 439 -6.01 5.31 3.56
C LEU A 439 -5.58 6.76 3.33
N VAL A 440 -4.71 6.96 2.35
CA VAL A 440 -4.22 8.28 1.96
C VAL A 440 -4.22 8.37 0.45
N GLY A 441 -4.87 9.41 -0.08
CA GLY A 441 -4.78 9.76 -1.48
C GLY A 441 -5.87 10.74 -1.93
N ASP A 442 -5.78 11.21 -3.17
CA ASP A 442 -6.56 12.34 -3.68
C ASP A 442 -7.97 11.90 -4.10
N VAL A 443 -8.93 12.01 -3.19
CA VAL A 443 -10.35 11.72 -3.46
C VAL A 443 -11.12 12.96 -3.90
N SER A 444 -10.50 14.13 -3.79
CA SER A 444 -11.09 15.42 -4.16
C SER A 444 -10.76 15.84 -5.60
N GLY A 445 -9.66 15.33 -6.15
CA GLY A 445 -9.08 15.72 -7.43
C GLY A 445 -8.36 17.07 -7.38
N ASP A 446 -7.96 17.53 -6.20
CA ASP A 446 -7.29 18.83 -6.03
C ASP A 446 -5.75 18.75 -6.07
N GLY A 447 -5.22 17.54 -6.26
CA GLY A 447 -3.79 17.22 -6.28
C GLY A 447 -3.17 17.09 -4.89
N ARG A 448 -3.97 17.08 -3.81
CA ARG A 448 -3.50 16.82 -2.44
C ARG A 448 -4.19 15.57 -1.92
N ALA A 449 -3.43 14.78 -1.17
CA ALA A 449 -4.01 13.59 -0.58
C ALA A 449 -4.96 13.95 0.57
N GLU A 450 -6.12 13.29 0.61
CA GLU A 450 -6.95 13.19 1.80
C GLU A 450 -6.42 12.08 2.71
N LEU A 451 -6.67 12.21 4.02
CA LEU A 451 -6.55 11.11 4.96
C LEU A 451 -7.95 10.54 5.26
N LEU A 452 -8.16 9.26 4.96
CA LEU A 452 -9.40 8.54 5.24
C LEU A 452 -9.17 7.57 6.39
N VAL A 453 -9.97 7.67 7.46
CA VAL A 453 -9.81 6.88 8.68
C VAL A 453 -11.14 6.24 9.08
N GLN A 454 -11.14 4.91 9.18
CA GLN A 454 -12.24 4.16 9.76
C GLN A 454 -12.47 4.56 11.22
N ARG A 455 -13.74 4.82 11.57
CA ARG A 455 -14.15 5.09 12.95
C ARG A 455 -15.24 4.12 13.39
N GLY A 456 -14.79 3.01 13.96
CA GLY A 456 -15.66 1.88 14.28
C GLY A 456 -16.23 1.25 13.01
N ARG A 457 -17.37 0.57 13.12
CA ARG A 457 -17.93 -0.23 12.02
C ARG A 457 -18.91 0.51 11.10
N ARG A 458 -19.15 1.79 11.32
CA ARG A 458 -20.26 2.54 10.69
C ARG A 458 -19.92 3.93 10.19
N LYS A 459 -18.63 4.30 10.21
CA LYS A 459 -18.19 5.65 9.86
C LYS A 459 -16.83 5.64 9.19
N LEU A 460 -16.71 6.43 8.14
CA LEU A 460 -15.45 6.83 7.54
C LEU A 460 -15.25 8.33 7.82
N GLN A 461 -14.08 8.70 8.33
CA GLN A 461 -13.71 10.10 8.54
C GLN A 461 -12.73 10.52 7.46
N ILE A 462 -13.03 11.59 6.75
CA ILE A 462 -12.19 12.12 5.67
C ILE A 462 -11.64 13.47 6.12
N PHE A 463 -10.31 13.58 6.16
CA PHE A 463 -9.59 14.81 6.47
C PHE A 463 -9.00 15.34 5.17
N ALA A 464 -9.51 16.48 4.71
CA ALA A 464 -8.99 17.17 3.53
C ALA A 464 -7.49 17.39 3.64
N GLY A 465 -6.77 17.18 2.53
CA GLY A 465 -5.42 17.71 2.37
C GLY A 465 -5.45 19.24 2.52
N VAL A 466 -4.47 19.83 3.21
CA VAL A 466 -4.41 21.29 3.38
C VAL A 466 -3.01 21.83 3.10
N PRO A 467 -2.90 23.01 2.48
CA PRO A 467 -1.61 23.64 2.28
C PRO A 467 -0.99 24.05 3.63
N GLY A 468 0.34 24.00 3.69
CA GLY A 468 1.10 24.39 4.87
C GLY A 468 1.36 23.25 5.84
N PRO A 469 1.77 23.55 7.08
CA PRO A 469 2.45 22.58 7.93
C PRO A 469 1.56 21.54 8.60
N GLU A 470 0.23 21.63 8.52
CA GLU A 470 -0.66 20.67 9.18
C GLU A 470 -0.94 19.42 8.34
N VAL A 471 -0.62 19.44 7.03
CA VAL A 471 -0.86 18.43 5.96
C VAL A 471 -2.31 17.96 5.78
N PHE A 472 -3.03 17.73 6.87
CA PHE A 472 -4.46 17.38 6.89
C PHE A 472 -5.27 18.32 7.77
N ALA A 473 -6.52 18.57 7.39
CA ALA A 473 -7.45 19.36 8.18
C ALA A 473 -7.70 18.74 9.57
N ARG A 474 -7.86 19.58 10.60
CA ARG A 474 -8.13 19.09 11.97
C ARG A 474 -9.51 18.43 12.13
N ARG A 475 -10.50 18.91 11.38
CA ARG A 475 -11.89 18.45 11.45
C ARG A 475 -12.20 17.59 10.22
N PRO A 476 -12.76 16.39 10.40
CA PRO A 476 -13.15 15.58 9.28
C PRO A 476 -14.55 15.94 8.79
N GLN A 477 -14.79 15.66 7.52
CA GLN A 477 -16.10 15.21 7.08
C GLN A 477 -16.32 13.77 7.56
N THR A 478 -17.50 13.45 8.09
CA THR A 478 -17.82 12.09 8.55
C THR A 478 -18.93 11.50 7.71
N LEU A 479 -18.61 10.46 6.96
CA LEU A 479 -19.55 9.68 6.19
C LEU A 479 -20.13 8.55 7.04
N ALA A 480 -21.45 8.34 6.99
CA ALA A 480 -22.10 7.20 7.59
C ALA A 480 -22.15 6.04 6.58
N VAL A 481 -21.23 5.10 6.72
CA VAL A 481 -21.07 3.94 5.84
C VAL A 481 -20.62 2.76 6.69
N ASP A 482 -21.17 1.58 6.43
CA ASP A 482 -20.71 0.38 7.14
C ASP A 482 -19.28 0.07 6.68
N MET A 483 -18.38 -0.20 7.62
CA MET A 483 -16.97 -0.42 7.35
C MET A 483 -16.65 -1.91 7.48
N PRO A 484 -15.75 -2.48 6.65
CA PRO A 484 -15.23 -3.82 6.86
C PRO A 484 -14.59 -3.97 8.25
N LYS A 485 -14.48 -5.23 8.69
CA LYS A 485 -13.86 -5.54 9.99
C LYS A 485 -12.34 -5.41 9.95
N ASP A 486 -11.74 -5.69 8.80
CA ASP A 486 -10.30 -5.67 8.58
C ASP A 486 -9.94 -4.57 7.57
N GLU A 487 -8.79 -3.94 7.77
CA GLU A 487 -8.33 -2.83 6.93
C GLU A 487 -8.01 -3.28 5.51
N GLU A 488 -7.53 -4.51 5.34
CA GLU A 488 -7.16 -5.10 4.04
C GLU A 488 -8.36 -5.20 3.06
N TYR A 489 -9.58 -5.03 3.55
CA TYR A 489 -10.79 -5.01 2.73
C TYR A 489 -11.30 -3.61 2.37
N THR A 490 -10.50 -2.58 2.60
CA THR A 490 -10.80 -1.20 2.18
C THR A 490 -9.60 -0.65 1.42
N TRP A 491 -9.79 -0.20 0.18
CA TRP A 491 -8.70 0.39 -0.61
C TRP A 491 -9.20 1.53 -1.50
N LEU A 492 -8.24 2.30 -2.01
CA LEU A 492 -8.48 3.38 -2.96
C LEU A 492 -8.21 2.88 -4.38
N VAL A 493 -9.05 3.28 -5.32
CA VAL A 493 -8.93 2.94 -6.75
C VAL A 493 -9.72 3.96 -7.56
N ASP A 494 -9.20 4.44 -8.68
CA ASP A 494 -9.96 5.27 -9.62
C ASP A 494 -10.87 4.37 -10.47
N LEU A 495 -12.14 4.22 -10.08
CA LEU A 495 -13.09 3.33 -10.75
C LEU A 495 -13.66 3.95 -12.02
N ASN A 496 -13.64 5.27 -12.20
CA ASN A 496 -14.30 5.95 -13.31
C ASN A 496 -13.34 6.72 -14.24
N ARG A 497 -12.02 6.62 -14.00
CA ARG A 497 -10.94 7.31 -14.73
C ARG A 497 -11.10 8.83 -14.74
N ASP A 498 -11.67 9.40 -13.67
CA ASP A 498 -11.82 10.86 -13.55
C ASP A 498 -10.60 11.55 -12.89
N GLY A 499 -9.59 10.76 -12.50
CA GLY A 499 -8.38 11.23 -11.84
C GLY A 499 -8.53 11.43 -10.34
N LYS A 500 -9.70 11.10 -9.77
CA LYS A 500 -9.92 11.03 -8.32
C LYS A 500 -9.88 9.57 -7.89
N GLN A 501 -9.50 9.37 -6.64
CA GLN A 501 -9.58 8.06 -6.02
C GLN A 501 -10.96 7.81 -5.42
N ASP A 502 -11.53 6.65 -5.73
CA ASP A 502 -12.76 6.13 -5.14
C ASP A 502 -12.45 5.17 -4.00
N VAL A 503 -13.45 4.86 -3.17
CA VAL A 503 -13.29 3.91 -2.06
C VAL A 503 -14.03 2.61 -2.37
N LEU A 504 -13.33 1.49 -2.37
CA LEU A 504 -13.91 0.16 -2.45
C LEU A 504 -13.81 -0.55 -1.10
N MET A 505 -14.93 -1.14 -0.65
CA MET A 505 -15.03 -1.87 0.60
C MET A 505 -15.59 -3.27 0.36
N HIS A 506 -14.87 -4.30 0.79
CA HIS A 506 -15.36 -5.67 0.80
C HIS A 506 -15.78 -6.13 2.20
N HIS A 507 -17.07 -6.36 2.38
CA HIS A 507 -17.66 -6.81 3.62
C HIS A 507 -17.74 -8.34 3.65
N ALA A 508 -16.60 -8.99 3.90
CA ALA A 508 -16.56 -10.44 4.08
C ALA A 508 -17.32 -10.85 5.36
N SER A 509 -18.16 -11.88 5.26
CA SER A 509 -18.97 -12.37 6.37
C SER A 509 -19.12 -13.88 6.35
N ALA A 510 -19.05 -14.50 7.54
CA ALA A 510 -19.27 -15.93 7.71
C ALA A 510 -20.74 -16.30 7.99
N THR A 511 -21.61 -15.30 8.21
CA THR A 511 -23.00 -15.52 8.67
C THR A 511 -24.03 -14.74 7.85
N GLU A 512 -23.59 -13.82 7.02
CA GLU A 512 -24.40 -13.01 6.11
C GLU A 512 -23.73 -13.10 4.73
N PRO A 513 -24.46 -12.85 3.63
CA PRO A 513 -23.83 -12.76 2.32
C PRO A 513 -22.73 -11.69 2.30
N ASP A 514 -21.62 -11.98 1.61
CA ASP A 514 -20.60 -10.99 1.33
C ASP A 514 -21.22 -9.79 0.60
N ARG A 515 -20.67 -8.60 0.80
CA ARG A 515 -21.13 -7.37 0.12
C ARG A 515 -19.94 -6.54 -0.31
N VAL A 516 -20.04 -5.92 -1.48
CA VAL A 516 -19.12 -4.86 -1.90
C VAL A 516 -19.84 -3.53 -1.81
N THR A 517 -19.20 -2.53 -1.20
CA THR A 517 -19.66 -1.13 -1.24
C THR A 517 -18.62 -0.32 -2.01
N THR A 518 -19.06 0.47 -2.99
CA THR A 518 -18.22 1.45 -3.67
C THR A 518 -18.72 2.86 -3.37
N LEU A 519 -17.77 3.78 -3.17
CA LEU A 519 -18.01 5.21 -3.02
C LEU A 519 -17.24 5.92 -4.14
N ILE A 520 -17.95 6.29 -5.21
CA ILE A 520 -17.38 6.97 -6.37
C ILE A 520 -17.38 8.48 -6.11
N ALA A 521 -16.22 9.12 -6.12
CA ALA A 521 -16.06 10.54 -5.90
C ALA A 521 -16.72 11.36 -7.03
N ARG A 522 -17.24 12.55 -6.70
CA ARG A 522 -17.99 13.42 -7.62
C ARG A 522 -17.23 14.66 -8.06
#